data_AF-A0A4S1ZIH4-F1
#
_entry.id   AF-A0A4S1ZIH4-F1
#
_cell.length_a   1.000
_cell.length_b   1.000
_cell.length_c   1.000
_cell.angle_alpha   90.00
_cell.angle_beta   90.00
_cell.angle_gamma   90.00
#
_symmetry.space_group_name_H-M   'P 1'
#
loop_
_entity.id
_entity.type
_entity.pdbx_description
1 polymer ?
#
loop_
_entity_poly.entity_id
_entity_poly.type
_entity_poly.pdbx_seq_one_letter_code
_entity_poly.pdbx_strand_id
1 'polypeptide(L)'
;MAPVQDQDGNFLPLERKGYEYPLRSLMLKIENDKKLVKGKPSITYVTVCNAKYAFKEINADLIDTYVSVACEKYADDDKLCKKLREGSFSGGLKWDSRRCMYIIDLDNPGDGIQILQLSYSQYKDLEERKLNLWGKLNKNGKMVPCPISSIDSAYPVEITRKTENNKPAYSFNIDTVSDKDVLDEAILQQLIDMPRLPEQIYRYTRYHLEATVAYLSQLDEKFDIDVMSEDKVQNCIDQIKTLLLADDQSHFTLGEGKEDESDSGSANDIDSLWARYDALCNDDLDDQTAEGQELRTDIMAYIEAHNLDVKVTRKKSNEDILNEIEDELATVANNRGNEEEEEDEEEKPDSTPKRRQAPVEEEEEDAEPAQPADEEEDDIPEPERPRSRRERNDDTNEPAARASRRGARPPRRRD
;
A
#
# COMPACT_ATOMS: atom_id res chain seq x y z
N MET A 1 -16.53 -12.59 8.73
CA MET A 1 -16.18 -12.24 10.13
C MET A 1 -16.92 -13.15 11.11
N ALA A 2 -16.33 -13.50 12.26
CA ALA A 2 -17.00 -14.32 13.28
C ALA A 2 -18.23 -13.61 13.89
N PRO A 3 -19.36 -14.30 14.11
CA PRO A 3 -20.52 -13.75 14.80
C PRO A 3 -20.20 -13.51 16.28
N VAL A 4 -20.73 -12.42 16.86
CA VAL A 4 -20.52 -12.09 18.29
C VAL A 4 -21.82 -12.32 19.03
N GLN A 5 -21.74 -12.85 20.25
CA GLN A 5 -22.87 -12.93 21.16
C GLN A 5 -22.93 -11.67 22.05
N ASP A 6 -24.15 -11.22 22.37
CA ASP A 6 -24.36 -10.26 23.45
C ASP A 6 -24.22 -10.92 24.84
N GLN A 7 -24.39 -10.14 25.90
CA GLN A 7 -24.30 -10.64 27.29
C GLN A 7 -25.39 -11.68 27.64
N ASP A 8 -26.45 -11.75 26.84
CA ASP A 8 -27.57 -12.69 26.98
C ASP A 8 -27.41 -13.93 26.07
N GLY A 9 -26.30 -14.04 25.32
CA GLY A 9 -25.99 -15.16 24.43
C GLY A 9 -26.59 -15.07 23.02
N ASN A 10 -27.28 -13.98 22.67
CA ASN A 10 -27.86 -13.81 21.34
C ASN A 10 -26.79 -13.37 20.34
N PHE A 11 -26.74 -13.99 19.15
CA PHE A 11 -25.86 -13.55 18.10
C PHE A 11 -26.28 -12.18 17.54
N LEU A 12 -25.41 -11.18 17.70
CA LEU A 12 -25.55 -9.85 17.13
C LEU A 12 -25.53 -9.91 15.59
N PRO A 13 -26.27 -9.02 14.90
CA PRO A 13 -26.26 -8.94 13.45
C PRO A 13 -24.84 -8.70 12.89
N LEU A 14 -24.42 -9.53 11.93
CA LEU A 14 -23.20 -9.29 11.17
C LEU A 14 -23.44 -8.13 10.18
N GLU A 15 -22.85 -6.96 10.47
CA GLU A 15 -23.00 -5.75 9.65
C GLU A 15 -22.44 -5.92 8.22
N ARG A 16 -21.47 -6.82 8.03
CA ARG A 16 -20.87 -7.19 6.74
C ARG A 16 -20.81 -8.71 6.63
N LYS A 17 -21.22 -9.28 5.49
CA LYS A 17 -21.22 -10.74 5.22
C LYS A 17 -20.02 -11.23 4.43
N GLY A 18 -19.17 -10.32 3.94
CA GLY A 18 -17.93 -10.65 3.23
C GLY A 18 -16.95 -11.49 4.04
N TYR A 19 -16.15 -12.28 3.33
CA TYR A 19 -14.96 -12.97 3.84
C TYR A 19 -13.76 -12.03 4.01
N GLU A 20 -13.83 -10.86 3.36
CA GLU A 20 -12.84 -9.80 3.40
C GLU A 20 -13.21 -8.68 4.39
N TYR A 21 -12.27 -7.78 4.60
CA TYR A 21 -12.48 -6.51 5.26
C TYR A 21 -11.74 -5.38 4.54
N PRO A 22 -12.41 -4.26 4.20
CA PRO A 22 -11.78 -3.12 3.55
C PRO A 22 -10.95 -2.30 4.54
N LEU A 23 -9.65 -2.16 4.27
CA LEU A 23 -8.79 -1.31 5.08
C LEU A 23 -9.21 0.17 4.90
N ARG A 24 -9.07 0.97 5.97
CA ARG A 24 -9.30 2.43 5.94
C ARG A 24 -8.11 3.15 6.54
N SER A 25 -7.20 3.52 5.66
CA SER A 25 -5.93 4.16 5.98
C SER A 25 -5.77 5.44 5.17
N LEU A 26 -5.11 6.43 5.77
CA LEU A 26 -4.58 7.60 5.08
C LEU A 26 -3.06 7.48 5.02
N MET A 27 -2.48 7.79 3.86
CA MET A 27 -1.03 7.89 3.71
C MET A 27 -0.63 9.35 3.92
N LEU A 28 -0.04 9.63 5.08
CA LEU A 28 0.59 10.92 5.40
C LEU A 28 1.85 11.06 4.55
N LYS A 29 2.03 12.25 3.98
CA LYS A 29 3.25 12.66 3.28
C LYS A 29 3.93 13.71 4.15
N ILE A 30 5.02 13.33 4.81
CA ILE A 30 5.77 14.20 5.73
C ILE A 30 7.08 14.56 5.03
N GLU A 31 7.33 15.86 4.87
CA GLU A 31 8.52 16.38 4.20
C GLU A 31 9.63 16.62 5.24
N ASN A 32 10.88 16.29 4.94
CA ASN A 32 12.02 16.51 5.82
C ASN A 32 13.01 17.46 5.16
N ASP A 33 12.89 18.74 5.50
CA ASP A 33 13.71 19.82 4.94
C ASP A 33 15.19 19.74 5.36
N LYS A 34 15.51 19.01 6.44
CA LYS A 34 16.90 18.80 6.87
C LYS A 34 17.65 17.80 5.99
N LYS A 35 16.94 16.87 5.33
CA LYS A 35 17.53 15.82 4.49
C LYS A 35 17.04 15.96 3.06
N LEU A 36 17.89 16.50 2.19
CA LEU A 36 17.56 16.70 0.77
C LEU A 36 17.89 15.44 -0.06
N VAL A 37 16.98 15.06 -0.96
CA VAL A 37 17.19 14.03 -2.00
C VAL A 37 16.98 14.69 -3.35
N LYS A 38 18.01 14.68 -4.21
CA LYS A 38 18.01 15.34 -5.53
C LYS A 38 17.55 16.82 -5.47
N GLY A 39 17.99 17.55 -4.44
CA GLY A 39 17.70 18.97 -4.23
C GLY A 39 16.29 19.30 -3.71
N LYS A 40 15.47 18.30 -3.36
CA LYS A 40 14.14 18.48 -2.75
C LYS A 40 14.11 17.85 -1.35
N PRO A 41 13.28 18.33 -0.41
CA PRO A 41 13.06 17.68 0.88
C PRO A 41 12.76 16.18 0.69
N SER A 42 13.43 15.34 1.48
CA SER A 42 13.11 13.90 1.50
C SER A 42 11.70 13.70 2.05
N ILE A 43 11.04 12.62 1.61
CA ILE A 43 9.63 12.40 1.92
C ILE A 43 9.51 11.09 2.68
N THR A 44 8.99 11.17 3.90
CA THR A 44 8.60 10.01 4.69
C THR A 44 7.10 9.78 4.52
N TYR A 45 6.73 8.57 4.08
CA TYR A 45 5.33 8.17 3.95
C TYR A 45 4.91 7.33 5.16
N VAL A 46 3.91 7.78 5.90
CA VAL A 46 3.36 7.05 7.06
C VAL A 46 1.92 6.69 6.81
N THR A 47 1.57 5.41 6.94
CA THR A 47 0.17 4.97 6.80
C THR A 47 -0.49 4.95 8.17
N VAL A 48 -1.55 5.76 8.36
CA VAL A 48 -2.31 5.84 9.62
C VAL A 48 -3.76 5.41 9.41
N CYS A 49 -4.36 4.79 10.43
CA CYS A 49 -5.82 4.58 10.47
C CYS A 49 -6.51 5.68 11.27
N ASN A 50 -7.82 5.83 11.12
CA ASN A 50 -8.61 6.71 11.97
C ASN A 50 -8.61 6.17 13.41
N ALA A 51 -8.29 7.00 14.39
CA ALA A 51 -8.11 6.59 15.79
C ALA A 51 -9.34 5.86 16.37
N LYS A 52 -10.55 6.14 15.88
CA LYS A 52 -11.79 5.45 16.27
C LYS A 52 -11.86 3.97 15.92
N TYR A 53 -11.02 3.49 14.99
CA TYR A 53 -10.94 2.07 14.67
C TYR A 53 -10.02 1.30 15.62
N ALA A 54 -9.07 1.98 16.27
CA ALA A 54 -8.18 1.41 17.27
C ALA A 54 -8.71 1.58 18.70
N PHE A 55 -9.33 2.73 19.01
CA PHE A 55 -9.83 3.05 20.35
C PHE A 55 -11.36 3.23 20.34
N LYS A 56 -12.05 2.52 21.24
CA LYS A 56 -13.54 2.52 21.32
C LYS A 56 -14.06 3.74 22.10
N GLU A 57 -13.19 4.37 22.88
CA GLU A 57 -13.45 5.42 23.86
C GLU A 57 -13.31 6.85 23.30
N ILE A 58 -12.92 7.00 22.01
CA ILE A 58 -12.60 8.30 21.42
C ILE A 58 -13.73 8.87 20.53
N ASN A 59 -14.07 10.14 20.76
CA ASN A 59 -15.20 10.81 20.10
C ASN A 59 -14.86 11.35 18.70
N ALA A 60 -13.60 11.68 18.45
CA ALA A 60 -13.11 12.29 17.21
C ALA A 60 -11.69 11.79 16.90
N ASP A 61 -11.33 11.77 15.61
CA ASP A 61 -9.95 11.53 15.18
C ASP A 61 -9.17 12.86 15.15
N LEU A 62 -7.85 12.81 15.31
CA LEU A 62 -7.02 14.02 15.35
C LEU A 62 -7.09 14.82 14.04
N ILE A 63 -7.08 14.15 12.88
CA ILE A 63 -7.13 14.80 11.56
C ILE A 63 -8.52 15.39 11.33
N ASP A 64 -9.58 14.64 11.65
CA ASP A 64 -10.95 15.17 11.56
C ASP A 64 -11.17 16.36 12.52
N THR A 65 -10.57 16.33 13.71
CA THR A 65 -10.64 17.42 14.70
C THR A 65 -9.92 18.66 14.19
N TYR A 66 -8.66 18.52 13.75
CA TYR A 66 -7.88 19.60 13.13
C TYR A 66 -8.66 20.23 11.96
N VAL A 67 -9.21 19.42 11.05
CA VAL A 67 -9.95 19.92 9.89
C VAL A 67 -11.24 20.63 10.28
N SER A 68 -11.94 20.18 11.34
CA SER A 68 -13.09 20.90 11.87
C SER A 68 -12.69 22.26 12.43
N VAL A 69 -11.64 22.33 13.25
CA VAL A 69 -11.16 23.57 13.87
C VAL A 69 -10.63 24.54 12.81
N ALA A 70 -9.87 24.06 11.83
CA ALA A 70 -9.43 24.86 10.69
C ALA A 70 -10.62 25.45 9.91
N CYS A 71 -11.66 24.65 9.64
CA CYS A 71 -12.86 25.12 8.95
C CYS A 71 -13.73 26.07 9.80
N GLU A 72 -13.61 26.03 11.13
CA GLU A 72 -14.28 26.99 12.03
C GLU A 72 -13.49 28.31 12.11
N LYS A 73 -12.16 28.26 12.24
CA LYS A 73 -11.26 29.42 12.38
C LYS A 73 -11.05 30.18 11.08
N TYR A 74 -10.98 29.48 9.95
CA TYR A 74 -10.73 30.02 8.61
C TYR A 74 -11.94 29.85 7.68
N ALA A 75 -13.16 29.98 8.24
CA ALA A 75 -14.42 29.78 7.52
C ALA A 75 -14.61 30.66 6.27
N ASP A 76 -13.92 31.80 6.20
CA ASP A 76 -13.95 32.70 5.04
C ASP A 76 -13.08 32.21 3.85
N ASP A 77 -12.17 31.24 4.05
CA ASP A 77 -11.41 30.59 2.97
C ASP A 77 -12.00 29.20 2.63
N ASP A 78 -13.04 29.23 1.79
CA ASP A 78 -13.65 28.05 1.17
C ASP A 78 -12.63 27.15 0.45
N LYS A 79 -11.54 27.70 -0.11
CA LYS A 79 -10.54 26.91 -0.86
C LYS A 79 -9.64 26.13 0.09
N LEU A 80 -9.18 26.76 1.18
CA LEU A 80 -8.45 26.08 2.24
C LEU A 80 -9.32 25.01 2.89
N CYS A 81 -10.54 25.36 3.32
CA CYS A 81 -11.49 24.44 3.93
C CYS A 81 -11.75 23.20 3.05
N LYS A 82 -11.89 23.40 1.73
CA LYS A 82 -12.07 22.31 0.77
C LYS A 82 -10.83 21.41 0.67
N LYS A 83 -9.63 21.97 0.54
CA LYS A 83 -8.36 21.20 0.47
C LYS A 83 -8.15 20.35 1.73
N LEU A 84 -8.39 20.94 2.91
CA LEU A 84 -8.22 20.25 4.19
C LEU A 84 -9.23 19.09 4.34
N ARG A 85 -10.48 19.27 3.91
CA ARG A 85 -11.49 18.19 3.87
C ARG A 85 -11.14 17.08 2.89
N GLU A 86 -10.58 17.40 1.72
CA GLU A 86 -10.14 16.38 0.75
C GLU A 86 -9.03 15.46 1.34
N GLY A 87 -8.23 15.97 2.27
CA GLY A 87 -7.22 15.21 3.03
C GLY A 87 -7.73 14.50 4.29
N SER A 88 -9.02 14.56 4.62
CA SER A 88 -9.56 14.02 5.88
C SER A 88 -10.41 12.75 5.72
N PHE A 89 -10.54 11.99 6.81
CA PHE A 89 -11.37 10.78 6.86
C PHE A 89 -12.85 11.09 6.64
N SER A 90 -13.32 12.23 7.15
CA SER A 90 -14.70 12.72 7.03
C SER A 90 -15.02 13.44 5.70
N GLY A 91 -14.03 14.01 5.03
CA GLY A 91 -14.24 14.97 3.94
C GLY A 91 -13.98 14.44 2.52
N GLY A 92 -13.30 13.30 2.36
CA GLY A 92 -13.04 12.79 1.01
C GLY A 92 -12.23 11.52 0.83
N LEU A 93 -11.71 10.89 1.90
CA LEU A 93 -10.93 9.66 1.77
C LEU A 93 -11.68 8.61 0.93
N LYS A 94 -11.17 8.37 -0.29
CA LYS A 94 -11.46 7.12 -0.99
C LYS A 94 -10.96 6.01 -0.07
N TRP A 95 -11.79 4.99 0.13
CA TRP A 95 -11.40 3.78 0.84
C TRP A 95 -10.01 3.33 0.42
N ASP A 96 -9.18 2.88 1.37
CA ASP A 96 -7.95 2.23 0.95
C ASP A 96 -8.35 1.09 0.01
N SER A 97 -7.63 1.06 -1.10
CA SER A 97 -7.72 0.02 -2.12
C SER A 97 -7.60 -1.38 -1.51
N ARG A 98 -6.91 -1.50 -0.36
CA ARG A 98 -6.57 -2.78 0.25
C ARG A 98 -7.78 -3.53 0.83
N ARG A 99 -7.69 -4.85 0.73
CA ARG A 99 -8.66 -5.83 1.25
C ARG A 99 -7.90 -6.88 2.06
N CYS A 100 -8.22 -6.96 3.34
CA CYS A 100 -7.64 -7.92 4.27
C CYS A 100 -8.57 -9.12 4.39
N MET A 101 -8.04 -10.33 4.49
CA MET A 101 -8.82 -11.54 4.77
C MET A 101 -7.98 -12.54 5.54
N TYR A 102 -8.63 -13.39 6.34
CA TYR A 102 -7.96 -14.56 6.87
C TYR A 102 -7.81 -15.63 5.79
N ILE A 103 -6.63 -16.25 5.74
CA ILE A 103 -6.31 -17.37 4.85
C ILE A 103 -5.67 -18.50 5.65
N ILE A 104 -5.66 -19.69 5.05
CA ILE A 104 -4.84 -20.83 5.46
C ILE A 104 -3.95 -21.12 4.25
N ASP A 105 -2.64 -21.20 4.46
CA ASP A 105 -1.72 -21.64 3.41
C ASP A 105 -1.78 -23.17 3.31
N LEU A 106 -2.24 -23.69 2.18
CA LEU A 106 -2.36 -25.13 1.94
C LEU A 106 -1.01 -25.79 1.65
N ASP A 107 -0.02 -25.03 1.18
CA ASP A 107 1.36 -25.51 0.99
C ASP A 107 2.13 -25.51 2.32
N ASN A 108 1.79 -24.60 3.25
CA ASN A 108 2.45 -24.42 4.55
C ASN A 108 1.46 -24.42 5.74
N PRO A 109 0.67 -25.51 5.96
CA PRO A 109 -0.39 -25.53 6.98
C PRO A 109 0.13 -25.41 8.42
N GLY A 110 1.43 -25.62 8.65
CA GLY A 110 2.08 -25.42 9.95
C GLY A 110 2.15 -23.96 10.41
N ASP A 111 2.01 -23.00 9.50
CA ASP A 111 2.03 -21.57 9.83
C ASP A 111 0.68 -21.07 10.40
N GLY A 112 -0.37 -21.90 10.35
CA GLY A 112 -1.69 -21.58 10.86
C GLY A 112 -2.46 -20.54 10.03
N ILE A 113 -3.43 -19.88 10.67
CA ILE A 113 -4.29 -18.89 10.01
C ILE A 113 -3.55 -17.56 9.91
N GLN A 114 -3.38 -17.05 8.68
CA GLN A 114 -2.65 -15.81 8.38
C GLN A 114 -3.58 -14.70 7.88
N ILE A 115 -3.14 -13.44 7.91
CA ILE A 115 -3.85 -12.31 7.27
C ILE A 115 -3.21 -12.00 5.91
N LEU A 116 -3.96 -12.25 4.84
CA LEU A 116 -3.61 -11.81 3.49
C LEU A 116 -4.11 -10.38 3.26
N GLN A 117 -3.22 -9.49 2.79
CA GLN A 117 -3.58 -8.15 2.33
C GLN A 117 -3.42 -8.05 0.81
N LEU A 118 -4.52 -7.83 0.10
CA LEU A 118 -4.55 -7.61 -1.34
C LEU A 118 -4.75 -6.14 -1.66
N SER A 119 -4.11 -5.62 -2.70
CA SER A 119 -4.48 -4.34 -3.32
C SER A 119 -5.86 -4.44 -4.01
N TYR A 120 -6.45 -3.31 -4.39
CA TYR A 120 -7.75 -3.33 -5.07
C TYR A 120 -7.71 -4.08 -6.40
N SER A 121 -6.63 -3.98 -7.18
CA SER A 121 -6.51 -4.70 -8.46
C SER A 121 -6.38 -6.21 -8.25
N GLN A 122 -5.60 -6.63 -7.26
CA GLN A 122 -5.45 -8.04 -6.87
C GLN A 122 -6.78 -8.63 -6.36
N TYR A 123 -7.43 -7.93 -5.43
CA TYR A 123 -8.75 -8.32 -4.93
C TYR A 123 -9.78 -8.37 -6.06
N LYS A 124 -9.76 -7.41 -6.98
CA LYS A 124 -10.70 -7.38 -8.12
C LYS A 124 -10.51 -8.59 -9.06
N ASP A 125 -9.28 -8.98 -9.39
CA ASP A 125 -9.01 -10.20 -10.20
C ASP A 125 -9.57 -11.47 -9.51
N LEU A 126 -9.30 -11.62 -8.21
CA LEU A 126 -9.85 -12.71 -7.39
C LEU A 126 -11.38 -12.69 -7.34
N GLU A 127 -11.99 -11.53 -7.07
CA GLU A 127 -13.44 -11.38 -6.91
C GLU A 127 -14.19 -11.58 -8.23
N GLU A 128 -13.65 -11.09 -9.36
CA GLU A 128 -14.21 -11.37 -10.69
C GLU A 128 -14.16 -12.86 -11.03
N ARG A 129 -13.07 -13.57 -10.71
CA ARG A 129 -12.99 -15.04 -10.88
C ARG A 129 -13.98 -15.78 -9.99
N LYS A 130 -14.06 -15.40 -8.71
CA LYS A 130 -15.01 -15.94 -7.73
C LYS A 130 -16.45 -15.80 -8.23
N LEU A 131 -16.87 -14.59 -8.61
CA LEU A 131 -18.23 -14.32 -9.08
C LEU A 131 -18.54 -15.08 -10.39
N ASN A 132 -17.58 -15.16 -11.31
CA ASN A 132 -17.72 -15.94 -12.55
C ASN A 132 -17.88 -17.45 -12.29
N LEU A 133 -17.16 -18.01 -11.31
CA LEU A 133 -17.33 -19.42 -10.89
C LEU A 133 -18.65 -19.63 -10.16
N TRP A 134 -18.96 -18.78 -9.18
CA TRP A 134 -20.17 -18.90 -8.37
C TRP A 134 -21.44 -18.77 -9.19
N GLY A 135 -21.45 -17.83 -10.15
CA GLY A 135 -22.52 -17.67 -11.13
C GLY A 135 -22.72 -18.90 -12.02
N LYS A 136 -21.68 -19.70 -12.31
CA LYS A 136 -21.80 -20.99 -12.99
C LYS A 136 -22.41 -22.07 -12.09
N LEU A 137 -21.96 -22.15 -10.83
CA LEU A 137 -22.45 -23.13 -9.85
C LEU A 137 -23.93 -22.90 -9.49
N ASN A 138 -24.37 -21.64 -9.42
CA ASN A 138 -25.74 -21.26 -9.06
C ASN A 138 -26.76 -21.30 -10.21
N LYS A 139 -26.38 -21.60 -11.47
CA LYS A 139 -27.31 -21.61 -12.62
C LYS A 139 -28.55 -22.49 -12.46
N ASN A 140 -28.46 -23.52 -11.61
CA ASN A 140 -29.53 -24.49 -11.37
C ASN A 140 -30.32 -24.20 -10.07
N GLY A 141 -30.24 -22.99 -9.52
CA GLY A 141 -31.00 -22.58 -8.32
C GLY A 141 -30.57 -23.25 -7.01
N LYS A 142 -29.37 -23.86 -6.98
CA LYS A 142 -28.89 -24.70 -5.87
C LYS A 142 -28.47 -23.94 -4.59
N MET A 143 -28.50 -22.59 -4.59
CA MET A 143 -28.01 -21.73 -3.50
C MET A 143 -26.69 -22.23 -2.89
N VAL A 144 -25.72 -22.51 -3.77
CA VAL A 144 -24.40 -23.02 -3.40
C VAL A 144 -23.67 -21.95 -2.59
N PRO A 145 -22.95 -22.30 -1.50
CA PRO A 145 -22.16 -21.33 -0.75
C PRO A 145 -21.01 -20.73 -1.58
N CYS A 146 -20.33 -19.72 -1.02
CA CYS A 146 -19.22 -19.03 -1.68
C CYS A 146 -18.10 -20.03 -2.07
N PRO A 147 -17.66 -20.07 -3.34
CA PRO A 147 -16.79 -21.14 -3.82
C PRO A 147 -15.34 -21.08 -3.31
N ILE A 148 -14.91 -20.02 -2.62
CA ILE A 148 -13.53 -19.87 -2.10
C ILE A 148 -13.47 -19.63 -0.58
N SER A 149 -14.63 -19.57 0.09
CA SER A 149 -14.70 -19.25 1.52
C SER A 149 -15.81 -20.03 2.25
N SER A 150 -16.26 -21.15 1.67
CA SER A 150 -17.14 -22.09 2.38
C SER A 150 -16.30 -22.98 3.29
N ILE A 151 -16.78 -23.24 4.50
CA ILE A 151 -16.10 -24.10 5.46
C ILE A 151 -16.11 -25.60 5.06
N ASP A 152 -17.01 -25.99 4.15
CA ASP A 152 -17.39 -27.37 3.85
C ASP A 152 -17.28 -27.73 2.35
N SER A 153 -16.87 -26.78 1.50
CA SER A 153 -17.01 -26.88 0.05
C SER A 153 -16.25 -25.74 -0.68
N ALA A 154 -15.08 -25.34 -0.21
CA ALA A 154 -14.25 -24.35 -0.91
C ALA A 154 -13.35 -25.00 -1.98
N TYR A 155 -13.04 -24.24 -3.02
CA TYR A 155 -11.97 -24.53 -3.97
C TYR A 155 -10.71 -23.75 -3.57
N PRO A 156 -9.51 -24.36 -3.65
CA PRO A 156 -8.25 -23.67 -3.42
C PRO A 156 -8.09 -22.42 -4.30
N VAL A 157 -7.47 -21.38 -3.74
CA VAL A 157 -7.08 -20.16 -4.47
C VAL A 157 -5.59 -20.21 -4.72
N GLU A 158 -5.20 -20.28 -5.99
CA GLU A 158 -3.79 -20.26 -6.40
C GLU A 158 -3.33 -18.80 -6.58
N ILE A 159 -2.17 -18.45 -6.05
CA ILE A 159 -1.56 -17.12 -6.22
C ILE A 159 -0.21 -17.28 -6.89
N THR A 160 -0.13 -17.00 -8.19
CA THR A 160 1.13 -17.05 -8.93
C THR A 160 1.80 -15.68 -8.96
N ARG A 161 3.00 -15.56 -8.38
CA ARG A 161 3.89 -14.42 -8.62
C ARG A 161 4.53 -14.54 -10.02
N LYS A 162 4.48 -13.45 -10.78
CA LYS A 162 5.08 -13.31 -12.11
C LYS A 162 6.01 -12.08 -12.12
N THR A 163 6.84 -11.98 -13.14
CA THR A 163 7.63 -10.76 -13.41
C THR A 163 7.16 -10.19 -14.74
N GLU A 164 6.59 -8.99 -14.72
CA GLU A 164 6.16 -8.25 -15.90
C GLU A 164 6.85 -6.88 -15.90
N ASN A 165 7.54 -6.52 -16.98
CA ASN A 165 8.29 -5.26 -17.11
C ASN A 165 9.23 -4.97 -15.91
N ASN A 166 10.00 -5.98 -15.52
CA ASN A 166 10.90 -5.99 -14.35
C ASN A 166 10.23 -5.68 -13.00
N LYS A 167 8.90 -5.79 -12.90
CA LYS A 167 8.13 -5.60 -11.66
C LYS A 167 7.41 -6.89 -11.25
N PRO A 168 7.26 -7.15 -9.94
CA PRO A 168 6.49 -8.28 -9.46
C PRO A 168 5.00 -8.06 -9.74
N ALA A 169 4.43 -8.93 -10.56
CA ALA A 169 2.99 -9.04 -10.81
C ALA A 169 2.43 -10.27 -10.08
N TYR A 170 1.12 -10.30 -9.85
CA TYR A 170 0.43 -11.41 -9.22
C TYR A 170 -0.83 -11.73 -10.02
N SER A 171 -1.05 -13.01 -10.31
CA SER A 171 -2.30 -13.48 -10.92
C SER A 171 -2.97 -14.52 -10.02
N PHE A 172 -4.27 -14.35 -9.81
CA PHE A 172 -5.08 -15.25 -9.00
C PHE A 172 -5.68 -16.34 -9.87
N ASN A 173 -5.90 -17.52 -9.34
CA ASN A 173 -6.74 -18.55 -9.96
C ASN A 173 -7.55 -19.28 -8.89
N ILE A 174 -8.57 -20.02 -9.32
CA ILE A 174 -9.33 -20.90 -8.44
C ILE A 174 -9.19 -22.30 -9.04
N ASP A 175 -8.60 -23.22 -8.29
CA ASP A 175 -8.43 -24.59 -8.74
C ASP A 175 -9.77 -25.32 -8.68
N THR A 176 -10.40 -25.48 -9.84
CA THR A 176 -11.64 -26.25 -10.00
C THR A 176 -11.40 -27.68 -10.51
N VAL A 177 -10.15 -28.11 -10.62
CA VAL A 177 -9.73 -29.44 -11.07
C VAL A 177 -9.49 -30.34 -9.86
N SER A 178 -8.85 -29.82 -8.81
CA SER A 178 -8.71 -30.53 -7.53
C SER A 178 -10.05 -30.68 -6.80
N ASP A 179 -10.07 -31.63 -5.86
CA ASP A 179 -11.18 -31.78 -4.94
C ASP A 179 -11.36 -30.53 -4.06
N LYS A 180 -12.59 -30.35 -3.58
CA LYS A 180 -12.92 -29.27 -2.67
C LYS A 180 -12.39 -29.55 -1.28
N ASP A 181 -11.94 -28.47 -0.62
CA ASP A 181 -11.47 -28.52 0.74
C ASP A 181 -12.61 -28.38 1.77
N VAL A 182 -12.41 -28.98 2.93
CA VAL A 182 -13.32 -29.04 4.08
C VAL A 182 -12.47 -28.79 5.32
N LEU A 183 -12.70 -27.67 6.00
CA LEU A 183 -11.97 -27.33 7.21
C LEU A 183 -12.34 -28.31 8.34
N ASP A 184 -11.32 -28.83 9.04
CA ASP A 184 -11.54 -29.69 10.20
C ASP A 184 -12.05 -28.90 11.42
N GLU A 185 -12.56 -29.62 12.41
CA GLU A 185 -13.14 -29.00 13.63
C GLU A 185 -12.10 -28.17 14.42
N ALA A 186 -10.81 -28.50 14.34
CA ALA A 186 -9.75 -27.79 15.06
C ALA A 186 -9.41 -26.45 14.41
N ILE A 187 -9.27 -26.43 13.08
CA ILE A 187 -9.06 -25.21 12.29
C ILE A 187 -10.31 -24.32 12.35
N LEU A 188 -11.51 -24.89 12.34
CA LEU A 188 -12.76 -24.13 12.53
C LEU A 188 -12.81 -23.47 13.90
N GLN A 189 -12.42 -24.18 14.97
CA GLN A 189 -12.34 -23.60 16.30
C GLN A 189 -11.30 -22.46 16.35
N GLN A 190 -10.11 -22.66 15.77
CA GLN A 190 -9.09 -21.59 15.65
C GLN A 190 -9.59 -20.37 14.87
N LEU A 191 -10.39 -20.55 13.82
CA LEU A 191 -10.96 -19.45 13.03
C LEU A 191 -12.10 -18.71 13.78
N ILE A 192 -12.79 -19.39 14.70
CA ILE A 192 -13.76 -18.78 15.61
C ILE A 192 -13.05 -17.99 16.73
N ASP A 193 -11.95 -18.54 17.25
CA ASP A 193 -11.15 -17.93 18.31
C ASP A 193 -10.23 -16.79 17.81
N MET A 194 -10.00 -16.71 16.50
CA MET A 194 -9.29 -15.60 15.87
C MET A 194 -10.01 -14.26 16.13
N PRO A 195 -9.29 -13.21 16.59
CA PRO A 195 -9.86 -11.88 16.77
C PRO A 195 -10.45 -11.34 15.47
N ARG A 196 -11.34 -10.34 15.53
CA ARG A 196 -11.94 -9.81 14.30
C ARG A 196 -10.88 -9.02 13.51
N LEU A 197 -10.87 -9.16 12.17
CA LEU A 197 -9.93 -8.45 11.29
C LEU A 197 -9.72 -6.96 11.65
N PRO A 198 -10.76 -6.13 11.95
CA PRO A 198 -10.56 -4.75 12.39
C PRO A 198 -9.68 -4.60 13.63
N GLU A 199 -9.84 -5.50 14.60
CA GLU A 199 -9.11 -5.50 15.89
C GLU A 199 -7.65 -5.93 15.72
N GLN A 200 -7.29 -6.55 14.59
CA GLN A 200 -5.91 -6.93 14.24
C GLN A 200 -5.23 -5.92 13.30
N ILE A 201 -5.95 -5.39 12.31
CA ILE A 201 -5.37 -4.52 11.28
C ILE A 201 -5.31 -3.05 11.70
N TYR A 202 -6.21 -2.58 12.58
CA TYR A 202 -6.23 -1.20 13.06
C TYR A 202 -5.40 -1.05 14.33
N ARG A 203 -4.08 -1.17 14.17
CA ARG A 203 -3.12 -0.78 15.19
C ARG A 203 -2.87 0.72 15.10
N TYR A 204 -2.92 1.41 16.24
CA TYR A 204 -2.53 2.81 16.38
C TYR A 204 -1.57 2.89 17.57
N THR A 205 -0.40 3.48 17.35
CA THR A 205 0.71 3.52 18.33
C THR A 205 1.21 4.95 18.48
N ARG A 206 2.09 5.18 19.45
CA ARG A 206 2.79 6.45 19.66
C ARG A 206 3.46 6.97 18.38
N TYR A 207 4.15 6.11 17.63
CA TYR A 207 4.67 6.44 16.29
C TYR A 207 3.60 7.05 15.35
N HIS A 208 2.39 6.48 15.32
CA HIS A 208 1.31 6.96 14.46
C HIS A 208 0.77 8.32 14.93
N LEU A 209 0.69 8.55 16.25
CA LEU A 209 0.31 9.85 16.81
C LEU A 209 1.36 10.91 16.47
N GLU A 210 2.64 10.63 16.72
CA GLU A 210 3.74 11.56 16.50
C GLU A 210 3.91 11.90 15.00
N ALA A 211 3.77 10.92 14.10
CA ALA A 211 3.71 11.15 12.67
C ALA A 211 2.50 12.01 12.25
N THR A 212 1.32 11.79 12.85
CA THR A 212 0.13 12.61 12.58
C THR A 212 0.33 14.05 13.06
N VAL A 213 0.93 14.25 14.23
CA VAL A 213 1.26 15.59 14.75
C VAL A 213 2.26 16.29 13.83
N ALA A 214 3.35 15.63 13.42
CA ALA A 214 4.34 16.21 12.50
C ALA A 214 3.71 16.59 11.16
N TYR A 215 2.86 15.73 10.59
CA TYR A 215 2.12 16.01 9.36
C TYR A 215 1.21 17.25 9.48
N LEU A 216 0.44 17.36 10.57
CA LEU A 216 -0.48 18.48 10.75
C LEU A 216 0.23 19.80 11.04
N SER A 217 1.35 19.79 11.78
CA SER A 217 2.20 20.99 11.95
C SER A 217 2.76 21.49 10.60
N GLN A 218 3.11 20.59 9.68
CA GLN A 218 3.50 20.98 8.32
C GLN A 218 2.33 21.53 7.50
N LEU A 219 1.09 21.17 7.79
CA LEU A 219 -0.07 21.80 7.15
C LEU A 219 -0.30 23.23 7.67
N ASP A 220 -0.09 23.47 8.97
CA ASP A 220 -0.11 24.81 9.57
C ASP A 220 0.92 25.72 8.87
N GLU A 221 2.20 25.31 8.84
CA GLU A 221 3.28 26.06 8.18
C GLU A 221 3.01 26.28 6.68
N LYS A 222 2.55 25.25 5.95
CA LYS A 222 2.33 25.28 4.50
C LYS A 222 1.17 26.16 4.06
N PHE A 223 0.17 26.35 4.92
CA PHE A 223 -1.00 27.18 4.64
C PHE A 223 -0.98 28.53 5.37
N ASP A 224 0.07 28.84 6.14
CA ASP A 224 0.18 30.03 6.99
C ASP A 224 -1.01 30.14 7.97
N ILE A 225 -1.33 29.01 8.60
CA ILE A 225 -2.40 28.87 9.59
C ILE A 225 -1.86 28.32 10.90
N ASP A 226 -2.64 28.48 11.96
CA ASP A 226 -2.29 28.12 13.33
C ASP A 226 -3.48 27.35 13.93
N VAL A 227 -3.52 26.04 13.73
CA VAL A 227 -4.61 25.17 14.17
C VAL A 227 -4.11 24.12 15.17
N MET A 228 -2.85 23.73 15.10
CA MET A 228 -2.24 22.80 16.06
C MET A 228 -2.14 23.38 17.47
N SER A 229 -2.03 24.70 17.63
CA SER A 229 -1.98 25.34 18.96
C SER A 229 -3.35 25.38 19.68
N GLU A 230 -4.45 25.16 18.97
CA GLU A 230 -5.81 25.31 19.51
C GLU A 230 -6.13 24.26 20.57
N ASP A 231 -6.76 24.71 21.67
CA ASP A 231 -7.12 23.86 22.82
C ASP A 231 -7.86 22.58 22.39
N LYS A 232 -8.77 22.66 21.41
CA LYS A 232 -9.51 21.50 20.88
C LYS A 232 -8.59 20.42 20.30
N VAL A 233 -7.51 20.83 19.61
CA VAL A 233 -6.56 19.92 18.97
C VAL A 233 -5.60 19.34 20.02
N GLN A 234 -5.07 20.18 20.91
CA GLN A 234 -4.20 19.72 22.01
C GLN A 234 -4.92 18.74 22.94
N ASN A 235 -6.18 19.02 23.34
CA ASN A 235 -6.99 18.08 24.13
C ASN A 235 -7.25 16.76 23.40
N CYS A 236 -7.37 16.76 22.07
CA CYS A 236 -7.53 15.54 21.27
C CYS A 236 -6.23 14.71 21.25
N ILE A 237 -5.07 15.36 21.07
CA ILE A 237 -3.75 14.73 21.17
C ILE A 237 -3.58 14.08 22.55
N ASP A 238 -3.88 14.80 23.63
CA ASP A 238 -3.72 14.28 24.99
C ASP A 238 -4.73 13.17 25.31
N GLN A 239 -5.96 13.23 24.80
CA GLN A 239 -6.89 12.11 24.88
C GLN A 239 -6.31 10.86 24.19
N ILE A 240 -5.75 10.98 22.98
CA ILE A 240 -5.13 9.83 22.29
C ILE A 240 -3.95 9.29 23.11
N LYS A 241 -3.06 10.15 23.64
CA LYS A 241 -1.94 9.71 24.50
C LYS A 241 -2.40 8.85 25.67
N THR A 242 -3.53 9.15 26.31
CA THR A 242 -4.07 8.33 27.42
C THR A 242 -4.64 6.98 27.00
N LEU A 243 -4.87 6.75 25.71
CA LEU A 243 -5.41 5.51 25.14
C LEU A 243 -4.32 4.62 24.51
N LEU A 244 -3.08 5.11 24.38
CA LEU A 244 -1.94 4.32 23.91
C LEU A 244 -1.57 3.23 24.92
N LEU A 245 -0.98 2.14 24.43
CA LEU A 245 -0.47 1.05 25.26
C LEU A 245 0.70 1.56 26.11
N ALA A 246 0.72 1.23 27.41
CA ALA A 246 1.69 1.77 28.36
C ALA A 246 3.14 1.30 28.13
N ASP A 247 3.31 0.19 27.42
CA ASP A 247 4.59 -0.39 27.00
C ASP A 247 5.06 0.08 25.61
N ASP A 248 4.27 0.91 24.91
CA ASP A 248 4.57 1.40 23.56
C ASP A 248 5.75 2.38 23.53
N GLN A 249 6.92 1.87 23.13
CA GLN A 249 8.13 2.66 22.91
C GLN A 249 8.28 3.14 21.44
N SER A 250 7.28 2.94 20.57
CA SER A 250 7.40 3.32 19.16
C SER A 250 7.43 4.85 19.01
N HIS A 251 8.39 5.36 18.24
CA HIS A 251 8.67 6.79 18.14
C HIS A 251 8.87 7.22 16.70
N PHE A 252 8.24 8.33 16.30
CA PHE A 252 8.43 8.90 14.97
C PHE A 252 9.51 9.98 15.00
N THR A 253 10.69 9.67 14.46
CA THR A 253 11.78 10.64 14.29
C THR A 253 11.90 11.07 12.83
N LEU A 254 12.01 12.39 12.60
CA LEU A 254 12.09 12.95 11.25
C LEU A 254 13.56 12.98 10.77
N GLY A 255 14.11 11.81 10.47
CA GLY A 255 15.41 11.66 9.79
C GLY A 255 16.64 11.49 10.69
N GLU A 256 16.47 11.08 11.94
CA GLU A 256 17.58 10.67 12.81
C GLU A 256 18.06 9.24 12.44
N GLY A 257 18.83 9.14 11.36
CA GLY A 257 19.97 8.23 11.37
C GLY A 257 21.07 8.93 12.18
N LYS A 258 21.71 8.23 13.12
CA LYS A 258 22.58 8.81 14.16
C LYS A 258 23.53 9.90 13.62
N GLU A 259 23.44 11.10 14.20
CA GLU A 259 24.53 12.07 14.16
C GLU A 259 25.68 11.53 15.02
N ASP A 260 26.68 10.92 14.40
CA ASP A 260 28.01 10.77 14.99
C ASP A 260 29.06 11.39 14.07
N GLU A 261 29.97 12.12 14.70
CA GLU A 261 30.78 13.17 14.07
C GLU A 261 32.11 12.62 13.52
N SER A 262 32.13 12.17 12.26
CA SER A 262 33.41 12.02 11.52
C SER A 262 33.27 12.33 10.02
N ASP A 263 34.23 13.10 9.52
CA ASP A 263 34.28 13.69 8.18
C ASP A 263 34.51 12.69 7.03
N SER A 264 34.01 13.06 5.85
CA SER A 264 34.31 12.53 4.50
C SER A 264 33.79 11.13 4.10
N GLY A 265 33.19 11.07 2.90
CA GLY A 265 32.87 9.82 2.21
C GLY A 265 31.37 9.60 2.00
N SER A 266 30.99 9.29 0.77
CA SER A 266 29.66 8.84 0.30
C SER A 266 28.86 8.07 1.36
N ALA A 267 27.81 8.67 1.93
CA ALA A 267 26.97 8.09 2.99
C ALA A 267 26.06 6.92 2.56
N ASN A 268 26.44 6.20 1.49
CA ASN A 268 25.89 4.95 0.94
C ASN A 268 26.97 4.38 0.01
N ASP A 269 28.15 4.02 0.53
CA ASP A 269 29.18 3.29 -0.23
C ASP A 269 29.37 1.88 0.35
N ILE A 270 29.85 0.94 -0.44
CA ILE A 270 30.00 -0.47 -0.03
C ILE A 270 30.93 -0.59 1.19
N ASP A 271 32.05 0.12 1.19
CA ASP A 271 32.98 0.22 2.32
C ASP A 271 32.29 0.72 3.61
N SER A 272 31.29 1.59 3.50
CA SER A 272 30.54 2.13 4.65
C SER A 272 29.54 1.12 5.22
N LEU A 273 28.99 0.23 4.38
CA LEU A 273 28.12 -0.84 4.83
C LEU A 273 28.93 -1.95 5.52
N TRP A 274 30.12 -2.28 5.01
CA TRP A 274 31.07 -3.16 5.70
C TRP A 274 31.54 -2.61 7.03
N ALA A 275 31.89 -1.32 7.11
CA ALA A 275 32.27 -0.70 8.38
C ALA A 275 31.15 -0.76 9.44
N ARG A 276 29.89 -0.71 9.02
CA ARG A 276 28.73 -0.94 9.92
C ARG A 276 28.58 -2.42 10.29
N TYR A 277 28.76 -3.35 9.35
CA TYR A 277 28.75 -4.78 9.65
C TYR A 277 29.83 -5.17 10.68
N ASP A 278 31.07 -4.70 10.47
CA ASP A 278 32.18 -4.91 11.39
C ASP A 278 31.89 -4.31 12.77
N ALA A 279 31.25 -3.14 12.85
CA ALA A 279 30.86 -2.54 14.12
C ALA A 279 29.85 -3.43 14.89
N LEU A 280 28.83 -3.97 14.22
CA LEU A 280 27.86 -4.89 14.84
C LEU A 280 28.53 -6.18 15.32
N CYS A 281 29.45 -6.74 14.53
CA CYS A 281 30.23 -7.92 14.90
C CYS A 281 31.15 -7.66 16.10
N ASN A 282 31.70 -6.46 16.25
CA ASN A 282 32.52 -6.07 17.41
C ASN A 282 31.70 -5.88 18.70
N ASP A 283 30.42 -5.53 18.57
CA ASP A 283 29.47 -5.34 19.68
C ASP A 283 28.66 -6.62 20.04
N ASP A 284 29.01 -7.78 19.47
CA ASP A 284 28.30 -9.07 19.59
C ASP A 284 26.80 -9.00 19.16
N LEU A 285 26.44 -8.10 18.23
CA LEU A 285 25.08 -7.92 17.72
C LEU A 285 24.83 -8.77 16.47
N ASP A 286 23.74 -9.56 16.47
CA ASP A 286 23.38 -10.43 15.35
C ASP A 286 22.45 -9.77 14.31
N ASP A 287 22.29 -10.40 13.15
CA ASP A 287 21.43 -9.92 12.07
C ASP A 287 19.94 -9.81 12.44
N GLN A 288 19.48 -10.39 13.55
CA GLN A 288 18.10 -10.30 14.03
C GLN A 288 17.88 -9.15 15.04
N THR A 289 18.96 -8.50 15.51
CA THR A 289 18.90 -7.27 16.31
C THR A 289 18.26 -6.10 15.53
N ALA A 290 17.85 -5.05 16.23
CA ALA A 290 17.26 -3.88 15.58
C ALA A 290 18.27 -3.20 14.65
N GLU A 291 19.51 -3.11 15.11
CA GLU A 291 20.67 -2.56 14.41
C GLU A 291 21.09 -3.46 13.23
N GLY A 292 21.04 -4.79 13.38
CA GLY A 292 21.24 -5.74 12.30
C GLY A 292 20.16 -5.66 11.21
N GLN A 293 18.90 -5.37 11.57
CA GLN A 293 17.83 -5.11 10.60
C GLN A 293 17.87 -3.70 9.99
N GLU A 294 18.40 -2.70 10.70
CA GLU A 294 18.70 -1.37 10.16
C GLU A 294 19.79 -1.46 9.07
N LEU A 295 20.92 -2.10 9.37
CA LEU A 295 21.97 -2.37 8.38
C LEU A 295 21.42 -3.13 7.17
N ARG A 296 20.59 -4.16 7.40
CA ARG A 296 19.93 -4.92 6.33
C ARG A 296 19.01 -4.08 5.45
N THR A 297 18.47 -2.99 5.98
CA THR A 297 17.62 -2.02 5.27
C THR A 297 18.47 -1.06 4.45
N ASP A 298 19.60 -0.58 4.99
CA ASP A 298 20.58 0.21 4.24
C ASP A 298 21.21 -0.58 3.08
N ILE A 299 21.52 -1.87 3.31
CA ILE A 299 21.98 -2.81 2.28
C ILE A 299 20.95 -2.94 1.14
N MET A 300 19.66 -3.11 1.47
CA MET A 300 18.59 -3.12 0.45
C MET A 300 18.52 -1.79 -0.32
N ALA A 301 18.66 -0.65 0.37
CA ALA A 301 18.63 0.66 -0.24
C ALA A 301 19.82 0.90 -1.18
N TYR A 302 21.00 0.37 -0.85
CA TYR A 302 22.18 0.40 -1.71
C TYR A 302 21.98 -0.44 -2.98
N ILE A 303 21.48 -1.69 -2.85
CA ILE A 303 21.14 -2.55 -3.99
C ILE A 303 20.16 -1.85 -4.95
N GLU A 304 19.11 -1.21 -4.42
CA GLU A 304 18.12 -0.47 -5.22
C GLU A 304 18.73 0.79 -5.86
N ALA A 305 19.57 1.54 -5.13
CA ALA A 305 20.22 2.74 -5.66
C ALA A 305 21.22 2.43 -6.79
N HIS A 306 21.94 1.31 -6.71
CA HIS A 306 22.95 0.89 -7.68
C HIS A 306 22.43 -0.08 -8.75
N ASN A 307 21.18 -0.54 -8.66
CA ASN A 307 20.52 -1.50 -9.56
C ASN A 307 21.26 -2.84 -9.71
N LEU A 308 21.75 -3.41 -8.60
CA LEU A 308 22.47 -4.69 -8.58
C LEU A 308 21.49 -5.88 -8.57
N ASP A 309 21.77 -7.01 -9.26
CA ASP A 309 20.89 -8.21 -9.25
C ASP A 309 21.05 -9.09 -7.98
N VAL A 310 21.29 -8.46 -6.84
CA VAL A 310 21.50 -9.12 -5.55
C VAL A 310 20.17 -9.42 -4.87
N LYS A 311 19.95 -10.70 -4.51
CA LYS A 311 18.65 -11.18 -3.99
C LYS A 311 18.69 -11.34 -2.48
N VAL A 312 18.21 -10.33 -1.77
CA VAL A 312 18.04 -10.34 -0.31
C VAL A 312 16.94 -11.31 0.11
N THR A 313 17.27 -12.33 0.91
CA THR A 313 16.30 -13.31 1.44
C THR A 313 16.49 -13.52 2.93
N ARG A 314 15.44 -13.99 3.64
CA ARG A 314 15.49 -14.24 5.11
C ARG A 314 16.47 -15.34 5.55
N LYS A 315 17.10 -16.07 4.60
CA LYS A 315 18.04 -17.16 4.86
C LYS A 315 19.51 -16.76 4.66
N LYS A 316 19.76 -15.56 4.14
CA LYS A 316 21.10 -14.98 3.96
C LYS A 316 21.41 -14.05 5.12
N SER A 317 22.64 -14.11 5.61
CA SER A 317 23.16 -13.12 6.57
C SER A 317 23.34 -11.76 5.89
N ASN A 318 23.59 -10.71 6.68
CA ASN A 318 24.01 -9.43 6.12
C ASN A 318 25.37 -9.55 5.40
N GLU A 319 26.28 -10.37 5.93
CA GLU A 319 27.57 -10.71 5.31
C GLU A 319 27.42 -11.35 3.92
N ASP A 320 26.54 -12.35 3.79
CA ASP A 320 26.27 -13.03 2.51
C ASP A 320 25.80 -12.03 1.43
N ILE A 321 24.99 -11.06 1.84
CA ILE A 321 24.42 -10.05 0.93
C ILE A 321 25.47 -8.99 0.56
N LEU A 322 26.34 -8.59 1.49
CA LEU A 322 27.44 -7.66 1.23
C LEU A 322 28.46 -8.27 0.26
N ASN A 323 28.83 -9.54 0.46
CA ASN A 323 29.68 -10.27 -0.48
C ASN A 323 29.06 -10.36 -1.89
N GLU A 324 27.76 -10.66 -1.99
CA GLU A 324 27.06 -10.67 -3.30
C GLU A 324 27.01 -9.29 -3.97
N ILE A 325 27.02 -8.20 -3.19
CA ILE A 325 27.13 -6.83 -3.71
C ILE A 325 28.52 -6.55 -4.28
N GLU A 326 29.59 -6.95 -3.58
CA GLU A 326 30.96 -6.80 -4.09
C GLU A 326 31.20 -7.61 -5.36
N ASP A 327 30.74 -8.87 -5.39
CA ASP A 327 30.82 -9.72 -6.58
C ASP A 327 30.11 -9.06 -7.78
N GLU A 328 28.91 -8.50 -7.58
CA GLU A 328 28.16 -7.84 -8.66
C GLU A 328 28.75 -6.47 -9.06
N LEU A 329 29.35 -5.73 -8.12
CA LEU A 329 30.12 -4.53 -8.45
C LEU A 329 31.38 -4.88 -9.26
N ALA A 330 32.03 -6.00 -8.95
CA ALA A 330 33.19 -6.50 -9.68
C ALA A 330 32.82 -7.04 -11.07
N THR A 331 31.68 -7.72 -11.26
CA THR A 331 31.20 -8.12 -12.60
C THR A 331 30.81 -6.92 -13.44
N VAL A 332 30.15 -5.91 -12.87
CA VAL A 332 29.82 -4.65 -13.57
C VAL A 332 31.08 -3.86 -13.95
N ALA A 333 32.10 -3.81 -13.08
CA ALA A 333 33.39 -3.19 -13.39
C ALA A 333 34.13 -3.93 -14.50
N ASN A 334 34.19 -5.27 -14.47
CA ASN A 334 34.84 -6.08 -15.49
C ASN A 334 34.10 -6.00 -16.85
N ASN A 335 32.77 -5.99 -16.87
CA ASN A 335 32.00 -5.82 -18.10
C ASN A 335 32.22 -4.44 -18.75
N ARG A 336 32.40 -3.38 -17.96
CA ARG A 336 32.80 -2.06 -18.47
C ARG A 336 34.24 -1.99 -18.98
N GLY A 337 35.13 -2.85 -18.47
CA GLY A 337 36.50 -2.97 -18.98
C GLY A 337 36.61 -3.74 -20.31
N ASN A 338 35.58 -4.52 -20.66
CA ASN A 338 35.62 -5.45 -21.79
C ASN A 338 34.95 -4.90 -23.07
N GLU A 339 34.60 -3.61 -23.11
CA GLU A 339 34.12 -2.91 -24.32
C GLU A 339 35.22 -2.09 -25.03
N GLU A 340 36.46 -2.06 -24.53
CA GLU A 340 37.61 -1.34 -25.14
C GLU A 340 38.70 -2.25 -25.78
N GLU A 341 38.53 -3.58 -25.83
CA GLU A 341 39.51 -4.51 -26.44
C GLU A 341 38.93 -5.54 -27.45
N GLU A 342 38.13 -5.11 -28.43
CA GLU A 342 37.98 -5.86 -29.72
C GLU A 342 37.86 -4.91 -30.95
N GLU A 343 38.93 -4.19 -31.29
CA GLU A 343 39.22 -3.78 -32.67
C GLU A 343 40.41 -4.60 -33.21
N ASP A 344 40.17 -5.60 -34.08
CA ASP A 344 40.82 -5.72 -35.40
C ASP A 344 40.37 -6.96 -36.22
N GLU A 345 40.42 -6.82 -37.56
CA GLU A 345 40.21 -7.82 -38.64
C GLU A 345 38.77 -8.41 -38.81
N GLU A 346 38.13 -8.46 -39.99
CA GLU A 346 38.57 -8.23 -41.38
C GLU A 346 37.41 -7.74 -42.33
N GLU A 347 37.67 -7.53 -43.63
CA GLU A 347 36.99 -6.56 -44.51
C GLU A 347 35.71 -6.95 -45.33
N LYS A 348 34.71 -6.03 -45.36
CA LYS A 348 33.99 -5.44 -46.55
C LYS A 348 33.17 -6.31 -47.54
N PRO A 349 32.44 -5.70 -48.52
CA PRO A 349 31.44 -4.61 -48.48
C PRO A 349 30.10 -5.11 -49.11
N ASP A 350 28.96 -4.41 -49.20
CA ASP A 350 28.63 -3.02 -49.53
C ASP A 350 27.13 -2.80 -49.10
N SER A 351 26.45 -1.65 -49.12
CA SER A 351 26.62 -0.43 -49.92
C SER A 351 26.04 0.83 -49.24
N THR A 352 25.86 1.90 -50.01
CA THR A 352 25.38 3.23 -49.56
C THR A 352 24.33 3.76 -50.59
N PRO A 353 23.68 4.97 -50.49
CA PRO A 353 23.98 6.09 -49.58
C PRO A 353 22.84 7.03 -49.07
N LYS A 354 23.13 7.68 -47.92
CA LYS A 354 22.85 9.10 -47.54
C LYS A 354 21.37 9.56 -47.35
N ARG A 355 21.04 10.35 -46.31
CA ARG A 355 21.35 11.80 -46.29
C ARG A 355 21.21 12.52 -44.92
N ARG A 356 22.35 12.97 -44.39
CA ARG A 356 22.68 14.26 -43.70
C ARG A 356 21.93 14.75 -42.43
N GLN A 357 22.80 14.96 -41.42
CA GLN A 357 23.02 16.19 -40.61
C GLN A 357 22.22 16.42 -39.31
N ALA A 358 22.97 16.88 -38.31
CA ALA A 358 22.61 17.22 -36.93
C ALA A 358 22.82 18.74 -36.72
N PRO A 359 23.06 19.24 -35.48
CA PRO A 359 22.21 19.25 -34.28
C PRO A 359 21.76 20.69 -33.94
N VAL A 360 20.87 20.86 -32.95
CA VAL A 360 20.65 22.14 -32.24
C VAL A 360 20.38 21.84 -30.76
N GLU A 361 20.96 22.66 -29.89
CA GLU A 361 20.89 22.60 -28.41
C GLU A 361 19.72 23.45 -27.86
N GLU A 362 19.38 23.24 -26.57
CA GLU A 362 18.55 24.12 -25.69
C GLU A 362 17.06 24.29 -26.13
N GLU A 363 16.04 24.30 -25.28
CA GLU A 363 15.89 24.82 -23.90
C GLU A 363 14.95 23.93 -23.03
N GLU A 364 14.84 24.25 -21.74
CA GLU A 364 13.88 23.64 -20.81
C GLU A 364 12.42 24.08 -21.10
N GLU A 365 11.43 23.19 -20.93
CA GLU A 365 10.14 23.61 -20.38
C GLU A 365 9.37 22.44 -19.72
N ASP A 366 8.72 22.77 -18.59
CA ASP A 366 8.00 21.85 -17.69
C ASP A 366 6.63 21.46 -18.29
N ALA A 367 6.35 20.16 -18.42
CA ALA A 367 5.15 19.66 -19.10
C ALA A 367 4.42 18.56 -18.30
N GLU A 368 3.22 18.90 -17.81
CA GLU A 368 2.28 17.95 -17.21
C GLU A 368 1.91 16.82 -18.19
N PRO A 369 1.72 15.56 -17.72
CA PRO A 369 1.28 14.47 -18.58
C PRO A 369 -0.16 14.67 -19.06
N ALA A 370 -0.31 14.85 -20.37
CA ALA A 370 -1.58 15.11 -21.04
C ALA A 370 -2.59 13.95 -20.93
N GLN A 371 -3.88 14.31 -21.04
CA GLN A 371 -4.99 13.37 -21.12
C GLN A 371 -5.05 12.72 -22.52
N PRO A 372 -5.41 11.43 -22.63
CA PRO A 372 -5.63 10.81 -23.94
C PRO A 372 -6.90 11.34 -24.61
N ALA A 373 -6.83 11.51 -25.93
CA ALA A 373 -7.86 12.12 -26.76
C ALA A 373 -9.08 11.20 -26.99
N ASP A 374 -10.20 11.81 -27.40
CA ASP A 374 -11.41 11.10 -27.85
C ASP A 374 -11.17 10.46 -29.23
N GLU A 375 -11.65 9.23 -29.41
CA GLU A 375 -11.90 8.61 -30.72
C GLU A 375 -13.42 8.40 -30.87
N GLU A 376 -13.98 8.78 -32.03
CA GLU A 376 -15.40 8.65 -32.36
C GLU A 376 -15.71 7.24 -32.88
N GLU A 377 -16.82 6.62 -32.46
CA GLU A 377 -17.38 5.45 -33.13
C GLU A 377 -18.93 5.44 -33.08
N ASP A 378 -19.54 4.79 -34.08
CA ASP A 378 -20.86 5.13 -34.64
C ASP A 378 -22.13 4.66 -33.90
N ASP A 379 -23.25 5.33 -34.23
CA ASP A 379 -24.62 5.08 -33.77
C ASP A 379 -25.19 3.69 -34.15
N ILE A 380 -25.70 2.93 -33.17
CA ILE A 380 -26.69 1.84 -33.38
C ILE A 380 -27.77 1.89 -32.27
N PRO A 381 -29.08 1.92 -32.58
CA PRO A 381 -30.14 2.09 -31.58
C PRO A 381 -30.55 0.77 -30.87
N GLU A 382 -30.72 0.84 -29.54
CA GLU A 382 -31.18 -0.24 -28.65
C GLU A 382 -32.73 -0.21 -28.45
N PRO A 383 -33.44 -1.35 -28.50
CA PRO A 383 -34.88 -1.42 -28.19
C PRO A 383 -35.20 -1.49 -26.68
N GLU A 384 -36.46 -1.25 -26.31
CA GLU A 384 -36.87 -0.88 -24.95
C GLU A 384 -36.77 -1.97 -23.86
N ARG A 385 -36.56 -1.51 -22.61
CA ARG A 385 -36.40 -2.31 -21.38
C ARG A 385 -37.73 -2.62 -20.66
N PRO A 386 -37.83 -3.76 -19.96
CA PRO A 386 -38.57 -3.86 -18.71
C PRO A 386 -37.69 -3.42 -17.51
N ARG A 387 -38.33 -2.81 -16.50
CA ARG A 387 -37.65 -2.26 -15.30
C ARG A 387 -37.37 -3.37 -14.27
N SER A 388 -36.15 -3.45 -13.74
CA SER A 388 -35.82 -4.28 -12.57
C SER A 388 -35.01 -3.50 -11.52
N ARG A 389 -34.98 -4.06 -10.31
CA ARG A 389 -34.38 -3.51 -9.08
C ARG A 389 -32.94 -3.02 -9.27
N ARG A 390 -32.60 -1.92 -8.60
CA ARG A 390 -31.22 -1.51 -8.35
C ARG A 390 -30.74 -2.20 -7.07
N GLU A 391 -30.14 -3.37 -7.20
CA GLU A 391 -29.61 -4.13 -6.07
C GLU A 391 -28.18 -3.68 -5.71
N ARG A 392 -27.90 -3.65 -4.40
CA ARG A 392 -26.54 -3.55 -3.85
C ARG A 392 -25.86 -4.91 -3.99
N ASN A 393 -24.56 -5.01 -3.73
CA ASN A 393 -23.97 -6.33 -3.53
C ASN A 393 -24.49 -6.91 -2.19
N ASP A 394 -25.21 -8.04 -2.23
CA ASP A 394 -25.80 -8.68 -1.04
C ASP A 394 -24.75 -9.24 -0.06
N ASP A 395 -23.51 -9.48 -0.51
CA ASP A 395 -22.39 -9.91 0.35
C ASP A 395 -21.74 -8.74 1.11
N THR A 396 -21.50 -7.61 0.42
CA THR A 396 -20.71 -6.49 0.99
C THR A 396 -21.55 -5.30 1.45
N ASN A 397 -22.84 -5.25 1.08
CA ASN A 397 -23.74 -4.09 1.26
C ASN A 397 -23.23 -2.78 0.62
N GLU A 398 -22.17 -2.86 -0.19
CA GLU A 398 -21.61 -1.74 -0.94
C GLU A 398 -22.47 -1.43 -2.18
N PRO A 399 -22.50 -0.16 -2.64
CA PRO A 399 -23.12 0.16 -3.92
C PRO A 399 -22.41 -0.60 -5.04
N ALA A 400 -23.15 -1.40 -5.80
CA ALA A 400 -22.62 -2.17 -6.93
C ALA A 400 -21.79 -1.26 -7.85
N ALA A 401 -20.61 -1.75 -8.24
CA ALA A 401 -19.62 -0.96 -8.98
C ALA A 401 -20.25 -0.30 -10.21
N ARG A 402 -20.25 1.04 -10.24
CA ARG A 402 -20.79 1.78 -11.38
C ARG A 402 -19.92 1.54 -12.61
N ALA A 403 -20.49 0.93 -13.64
CA ALA A 403 -20.06 1.23 -15.00
C ALA A 403 -20.21 2.75 -15.20
N SER A 404 -19.10 3.43 -15.55
CA SER A 404 -19.03 4.89 -15.57
C SER A 404 -19.88 5.47 -16.70
N ARG A 405 -21.12 5.85 -16.41
CA ARG A 405 -21.96 6.64 -17.33
C ARG A 405 -21.58 8.12 -17.21
N ARG A 406 -20.71 8.58 -18.11
CA ARG A 406 -20.49 10.02 -18.37
C ARG A 406 -21.80 10.67 -18.87
N GLY A 407 -21.99 11.95 -18.57
CA GLY A 407 -22.91 12.84 -19.29
C GLY A 407 -24.35 12.97 -18.73
N ALA A 408 -24.53 13.83 -17.73
CA ALA A 408 -25.80 14.55 -17.58
C ALA A 408 -25.75 15.81 -18.46
N ARG A 409 -26.53 15.87 -19.54
CA ARG A 409 -26.57 17.03 -20.46
C ARG A 409 -27.61 18.05 -19.97
N PRO A 410 -27.30 19.36 -19.88
CA PRO A 410 -28.27 20.37 -19.46
C PRO A 410 -29.40 20.54 -20.50
N PRO A 411 -30.62 20.93 -20.08
CA PRO A 411 -31.76 21.06 -20.98
C PRO A 411 -31.58 22.24 -21.95
N ARG A 412 -31.69 21.97 -23.25
CA ARG A 412 -31.84 23.03 -24.27
C ARG A 412 -33.19 23.73 -24.09
N ARG A 413 -33.18 25.06 -23.96
CA ARG A 413 -34.40 25.86 -24.16
C ARG A 413 -34.92 25.66 -25.58
N ARG A 414 -36.24 25.59 -25.73
CA ARG A 414 -36.92 25.79 -27.01
C ARG A 414 -37.43 27.24 -27.03
N ASP A 415 -37.15 27.93 -28.13
CA ASP A 415 -38.11 28.79 -28.81
C ASP A 415 -38.55 28.03 -30.07
#